data_AF-A0A4S1G561-F1
#
_entry.id   AF-A0A4S1G561-F1
#
_cell.length_a   1.000
_cell.length_b   1.000
_cell.length_c   1.000
_cell.angle_alpha   90.00
_cell.angle_beta   90.00
_cell.angle_gamma   90.00
#
_symmetry.space_group_name_H-M   'P 1'
#
loop_
_entity.id
_entity.type
_entity.pdbx_description
1 polymer ?
#
loop_
_entity_poly.entity_id
_entity_poly.type
_entity_poly.pdbx_seq_one_letter_code
_entity_poly.pdbx_strand_id
1 'polypeptide(L)'
;MSSEHIDDVSGVTTTGHEWDGIKELNNPLPRWWVITFYVTIAWALAYTIAYPAWPMLSSATSVVLGFSRRNDVKNELAAAEAA
;
A
#
# COMPACT_ATOMS: atom_id res chain seq x y z
N MET A 1 -19.21 -3.90 32.73
CA MET A 1 -19.36 -3.11 31.50
C MET A 1 -19.56 -1.68 31.95
N SER A 2 -18.53 -0.83 31.87
CA SER A 2 -18.73 0.61 31.99
C SER A 2 -19.75 1.02 30.94
N SER A 3 -20.75 1.81 31.32
CA SER A 3 -21.70 2.39 30.39
C SER A 3 -20.94 3.14 29.30
N GLU A 4 -21.23 2.83 28.03
CA GLU A 4 -20.69 3.54 26.87
C GLU A 4 -20.89 5.05 27.04
N HIS A 5 -19.81 5.83 27.06
CA HIS A 5 -19.88 7.28 27.09
C HIS A 5 -20.07 7.81 25.67
N ILE A 6 -21.15 8.54 25.46
CA ILE A 6 -21.47 9.25 24.20
C ILE A 6 -20.89 10.65 24.33
N ASP A 7 -20.09 11.06 23.34
CA ASP A 7 -19.53 12.40 23.28
C ASP A 7 -20.60 13.45 22.94
N ASP A 8 -20.63 14.56 23.70
CA ASP A 8 -21.67 15.59 23.57
C ASP A 8 -21.62 16.38 22.25
N VAL A 9 -20.44 16.48 21.64
CA VAL A 9 -20.21 17.28 20.42
C VAL A 9 -20.45 16.45 19.16
N SER A 10 -19.86 15.25 19.10
CA SER A 10 -19.90 14.36 17.94
C SER A 10 -21.08 13.40 17.97
N GLY A 11 -21.67 13.11 19.14
CA GLY A 11 -22.72 12.10 19.31
C GLY A 11 -22.23 10.67 19.12
N VAL A 12 -20.91 10.45 19.08
CA VAL A 12 -20.28 9.14 18.83
C VAL A 12 -19.88 8.50 20.16
N THR A 13 -19.97 7.17 20.25
CA THR A 13 -19.50 6.43 21.43
C THR A 13 -17.98 6.44 21.52
N THR A 14 -17.46 6.42 22.74
CA THR A 14 -16.02 6.35 23.00
C THR A 14 -15.56 4.91 23.23
N THR A 15 -14.27 4.61 23.10
CA THR A 15 -13.70 3.25 23.25
C THR A 15 -13.64 2.71 24.69
N GLY A 16 -14.20 3.45 25.66
CA GLY A 16 -14.35 3.03 27.05
C GLY A 16 -13.13 3.25 27.96
N HIS A 17 -12.00 3.70 27.42
CA HIS A 17 -10.80 4.06 28.18
C HIS A 17 -10.52 5.56 28.10
N GLU A 18 -9.94 6.10 29.17
CA GLU A 18 -9.49 7.49 29.25
C GLU A 18 -7.99 7.52 29.53
N TRP A 19 -7.28 8.37 28.80
CA TRP A 19 -5.84 8.56 28.87
C TRP A 19 -5.56 10.02 29.17
N ASP A 20 -5.31 10.34 30.43
CA ASP A 20 -4.96 11.71 30.86
C ASP A 20 -5.97 12.78 30.36
N GLY A 21 -7.27 12.51 30.56
CA GLY A 21 -8.35 13.38 30.08
C GLY A 21 -8.73 13.20 28.60
N ILE A 22 -7.98 12.42 27.82
CA ILE A 22 -8.27 12.13 26.40
C ILE A 22 -9.08 10.83 26.27
N LYS A 23 -10.11 10.85 25.43
CA LYS A 23 -10.92 9.69 25.05
C LYS A 23 -10.97 9.54 23.55
N GLU A 24 -11.07 8.32 23.06
CA GLU A 24 -11.07 8.02 21.63
C GLU A 24 -12.50 7.78 21.13
N LEU A 25 -12.86 8.44 20.02
CA LEU A 25 -14.15 8.25 19.36
C LEU A 25 -14.14 6.96 18.52
N ASN A 26 -15.18 6.14 18.67
CA ASN A 26 -15.35 4.90 17.93
C ASN A 26 -15.99 5.13 16.55
N ASN A 27 -15.31 5.91 15.71
CA ASN A 27 -15.74 6.17 14.34
C ASN A 27 -15.32 5.03 13.40
N PRO A 28 -16.16 4.62 12.44
CA PRO A 28 -15.70 3.77 11.36
C PRO A 28 -14.66 4.49 10.50
N LEU A 29 -13.72 3.74 9.93
CA LEU A 29 -12.73 4.29 9.02
C LEU A 29 -13.42 4.98 7.82
N PRO A 30 -12.91 6.13 7.34
CA PRO A 30 -13.46 6.78 6.17
C PRO A 30 -13.44 5.86 4.94
N ARG A 31 -14.57 5.74 4.24
CA ARG A 31 -14.70 4.82 3.09
C ARG A 31 -13.66 5.06 2.00
N TRP A 32 -13.36 6.33 1.70
CA TRP A 32 -12.35 6.69 0.71
C TRP A 32 -10.95 6.24 1.13
N TRP A 33 -10.65 6.27 2.45
CA TRP A 33 -9.35 5.84 2.98
C TRP A 33 -9.18 4.33 2.80
N VAL A 34 -10.21 3.55 3.16
CA VAL A 34 -10.21 2.09 2.99
C VAL A 34 -10.06 1.71 1.51
N ILE A 35 -10.78 2.39 0.62
CA ILE A 35 -10.66 2.18 -0.82
C ILE A 35 -9.23 2.45 -1.29
N THR A 36 -8.64 3.60 -0.95
CA THR A 36 -7.26 3.94 -1.33
C THR A 36 -6.27 2.92 -0.78
N PHE A 37 -6.43 2.46 0.46
CA PHE A 37 -5.60 1.42 1.05
C PHE A 37 -5.65 0.11 0.25
N TYR A 38 -6.83 -0.33 -0.21
CA TYR A 38 -6.93 -1.51 -1.05
C TYR A 38 -6.39 -1.31 -2.47
N VAL A 39 -6.52 -0.09 -3.03
CA VAL A 39 -5.94 0.25 -4.34
C VAL A 39 -4.41 0.14 -4.31
N THR A 40 -3.75 0.61 -3.25
CA THR A 40 -2.28 0.50 -3.15
C THR A 40 -1.82 -0.95 -2.98
N ILE A 41 -2.59 -1.79 -2.29
CA ILE A 41 -2.33 -3.23 -2.20
C ILE A 41 -2.44 -3.86 -3.60
N ALA A 42 -3.52 -3.59 -4.33
CA ALA A 42 -3.70 -4.11 -5.69
C ALA A 42 -2.57 -3.63 -6.63
N TRP A 43 -2.16 -2.37 -6.51
CA TRP A 43 -1.03 -1.81 -7.26
C TRP A 43 0.28 -2.52 -6.94
N ALA A 44 0.57 -2.77 -5.65
CA ALA A 44 1.77 -3.48 -5.25
C ALA A 44 1.82 -4.90 -5.83
N LEU A 45 0.69 -5.62 -5.87
CA LEU A 45 0.59 -6.93 -6.49
C LEU A 45 0.81 -6.86 -8.00
N ALA A 46 0.15 -5.93 -8.70
CA ALA A 46 0.33 -5.72 -10.12
C ALA A 46 1.80 -5.37 -10.46
N TYR A 47 2.42 -4.50 -9.67
CA TYR A 47 3.82 -4.11 -9.84
C TYR A 47 4.79 -5.28 -9.61
N THR A 48 4.50 -6.13 -8.62
CA THR A 48 5.29 -7.34 -8.33
C THR A 48 5.23 -8.35 -9.48
N ILE A 49 4.13 -8.39 -10.24
CA ILE A 49 4.00 -9.23 -11.45
C ILE A 49 4.70 -8.58 -12.65
N ALA A 50 4.56 -7.26 -12.81
CA ALA A 50 5.09 -6.52 -13.95
C ALA A 50 6.63 -6.41 -13.93
N TYR A 51 7.23 -6.29 -12.74
CA TYR A 51 8.66 -6.12 -12.56
C TYR A 51 9.25 -7.28 -11.75
N PRO A 52 10.54 -7.62 -11.97
CA PRO A 52 11.21 -8.64 -11.19
C PRO A 52 11.39 -8.12 -9.75
N ALA A 53 10.47 -8.50 -8.86
CA ALA A 53 10.36 -7.94 -7.52
C ALA A 53 10.57 -8.97 -6.41
N TRP A 54 10.26 -10.26 -6.65
CA TRP A 54 10.42 -11.28 -5.62
C TRP A 54 11.82 -11.91 -5.70
N PRO A 55 12.68 -11.77 -4.67
CA PRO A 55 13.98 -12.43 -4.65
C PRO A 55 13.77 -13.93 -4.41
N MET A 56 13.92 -14.75 -5.46
CA MET A 56 14.07 -16.20 -5.29
C MET A 56 15.52 -16.51 -4.90
N LEU A 57 15.77 -17.70 -4.38
CA LEU A 57 17.08 -18.15 -3.87
C LEU A 57 18.26 -17.95 -4.85
N SER A 58 18.01 -17.94 -6.16
CA SER A 58 19.03 -17.82 -7.21
C SER A 58 18.84 -16.63 -8.15
N SER A 59 17.64 -16.05 -8.24
CA SER A 59 17.33 -14.92 -9.12
C SER A 59 15.99 -14.27 -8.72
N ALA A 60 15.74 -13.04 -9.14
CA ALA A 60 14.39 -12.47 -9.00
C ALA A 60 13.42 -13.20 -9.94
N THR A 61 12.12 -13.23 -9.61
CA THR A 61 11.07 -13.82 -10.46
C THR A 61 11.19 -13.35 -11.91
N SER A 62 11.16 -14.28 -12.86
CA SER A 62 11.20 -13.97 -14.29
C SER A 62 9.90 -13.30 -14.72
N VAL A 63 10.03 -12.28 -15.55
CA VAL A 63 8.95 -11.36 -15.90
C VAL A 63 8.03 -12.00 -16.95
N VAL A 64 6.70 -11.84 -16.81
CA VAL A 64 5.73 -12.25 -17.85
C VAL A 64 5.87 -11.42 -19.13
N LEU A 65 6.27 -10.16 -19.00
CA LEU A 65 6.50 -9.19 -20.09
C LEU A 65 7.95 -9.15 -20.63
N GLY A 66 8.86 -10.02 -20.19
CA GLY A 66 10.25 -10.06 -20.70
C GLY A 66 11.16 -8.87 -20.34
N PHE A 67 10.72 -7.99 -19.43
CA PHE A 67 11.46 -6.77 -19.06
C PHE A 67 12.79 -7.09 -18.39
N SER A 68 13.90 -6.49 -18.87
CA SER A 68 15.24 -6.68 -18.31
C SER A 68 16.07 -5.42 -18.45
N ARG A 69 16.43 -4.80 -17.31
CA ARG A 69 17.25 -3.57 -17.30
C ARG A 69 18.58 -3.70 -18.05
N ARG A 70 19.17 -4.91 -18.06
CA ARG A 70 20.41 -5.17 -18.80
C ARG A 70 20.21 -5.19 -20.31
N ASN A 71 19.02 -5.57 -20.77
CA ASN A 71 18.68 -5.56 -22.19
C ASN A 71 18.34 -4.14 -22.65
N ASP A 72 17.65 -3.35 -21.82
CA ASP A 72 17.33 -1.95 -22.11
C ASP A 72 18.61 -1.13 -22.33
N VAL A 73 19.58 -1.22 -21.41
CA VAL A 73 20.87 -0.53 -21.55
C VAL A 73 21.61 -0.96 -22.83
N LYS A 74 21.57 -2.26 -23.18
CA LYS A 74 22.18 -2.75 -24.42
C LYS A 74 21.51 -2.15 -25.66
N ASN A 75 20.17 -2.07 -25.66
CA ASN A 75 19.41 -1.50 -26.76
C ASN A 75 19.64 0.01 -26.88
N GLU A 76 19.71 0.73 -25.76
CA GLU A 76 20.01 2.17 -25.73
C GLU A 76 21.43 2.46 -26.23
N LEU A 77 22.42 1.67 -25.80
CA LEU A 77 23.80 1.83 -26.28
C LEU A 77 23.92 1.56 -27.78
N ALA A 78 23.29 0.48 -28.27
CA ALA A 78 23.28 0.17 -29.70
C ALA A 78 22.58 1.26 -30.53
N ALA A 79 21.51 1.86 -30.02
CA ALA A 79 20.84 2.98 -30.67
C ALA A 79 21.71 4.25 -30.69
N ALA A 80 22.47 4.50 -29.61
CA ALA A 80 23.39 5.63 -29.53
C ALA A 80 24.64 5.46 -30.42
N GLU A 81 25.17 4.24 -30.56
CA GLU A 81 26.27 3.93 -31.48
C GLU A 81 25.86 4.01 -32.96
N ALA A 82 24.56 3.81 -33.26
CA ALA A 82 24.01 3.88 -34.61
C ALA A 82 23.58 5.31 -35.05
N ALA A 83 23.65 6.29 -34.15
CA ALA A 83 23.31 7.69 -34.39
C ALA A 83 24.55 8.54 -34.70
#